data_AF-A0A2N1RZQ6-F1
#
_entry.id   AF-A0A2N1RZQ6-F1
#
_cell.length_a   1.000
_cell.length_b   1.000
_cell.length_c   1.000
_cell.angle_alpha   90.00
_cell.angle_beta   90.00
_cell.angle_gamma   90.00
#
_symmetry.space_group_name_H-M   'P 1'
#
loop_
_entity.id
_entity.type
_entity.pdbx_description
1 polymer ?
#
loop_
_entity_poly.entity_id
_entity_poly.type
_entity_poly.pdbx_seq_one_letter_code
_entity_poly.pdbx_strand_id
1 'polypeptide(L)'
;MIASVVSLDRQAIQSLKIADPYTIHKFVYSLFPGNRRQFLYYDQGGDLRFKRILLVSQEQPLVPEIGKIESKFIPNSFLDHQRYAFQVLLNPVEQPSGSNRKVPVVNKESLRVWFSRRQESWGFTTDIDMLEIFNMGVQISRKNGMDITHNMAEFRGILEVADRECFIHSFTDGIGRGKAFGFGLLQLRPLKK
;
A
#
# COMPACT_ATOMS: atom_id res chain seq x y z
N MET A 1 10.98 1.60 12.55
CA MET A 1 10.24 2.14 11.38
C MET A 1 9.53 3.41 11.77
N ILE A 2 9.19 4.24 10.79
CA ILE A 2 8.52 5.53 10.95
C ILE A 2 7.22 5.49 10.17
N ALA A 3 6.11 5.86 10.82
CA ALA A 3 4.85 6.13 10.16
C ALA A 3 4.72 7.64 9.94
N SER A 4 4.42 8.04 8.72
CA SER A 4 4.23 9.44 8.38
C SER A 4 2.91 9.67 7.67
N VAL A 5 2.30 10.84 7.89
CA VAL A 5 1.12 11.29 7.16
C VAL A 5 1.47 12.58 6.47
N VAL A 6 1.36 12.58 5.14
CA VAL A 6 1.41 13.81 4.36
C VAL A 6 0.00 14.32 4.14
N SER A 7 -0.19 15.61 4.39
CA SER A 7 -1.43 16.35 4.16
C SER A 7 -1.16 17.48 3.15
N LEU A 8 -1.86 17.46 2.03
CA LEU A 8 -1.80 18.49 0.99
C LEU A 8 -3.14 19.22 0.95
N ASP A 9 -3.12 20.53 1.12
CA ASP A 9 -4.29 21.38 0.87
C ASP A 9 -4.43 21.71 -0.62
N ARG A 10 -5.46 22.48 -0.96
CA ARG A 10 -5.73 22.90 -2.34
C ARG A 10 -4.54 23.59 -3.02
N GLN A 11 -3.85 24.48 -2.30
CA GLN A 11 -2.73 25.24 -2.86
C GLN A 11 -1.55 24.30 -3.11
N ALA A 12 -1.27 23.40 -2.17
CA ALA A 12 -0.24 22.38 -2.32
C ALA A 12 -0.53 21.45 -3.50
N ILE A 13 -1.78 20.96 -3.64
CA ILE A 13 -2.21 20.10 -4.76
C ILE A 13 -1.97 20.80 -6.10
N GLN A 14 -2.34 22.08 -6.20
CA GLN A 14 -2.15 22.87 -7.42
C GLN A 14 -0.67 23.10 -7.73
N SER A 15 0.12 23.54 -6.76
CA SER A 15 1.56 23.81 -6.95
C SER A 15 2.35 22.56 -7.31
N LEU A 16 2.05 21.43 -6.66
CA LEU A 16 2.67 20.14 -6.94
C LEU A 16 2.09 19.44 -8.18
N LYS A 17 1.02 19.99 -8.78
CA LYS A 17 0.30 19.43 -9.91
C LYS A 17 -0.14 17.98 -9.65
N ILE A 18 -0.64 17.70 -8.44
CA ILE A 18 -1.13 16.37 -8.08
C ILE A 18 -2.45 16.13 -8.82
N ALA A 19 -2.38 15.30 -9.86
CA ALA A 19 -3.50 15.03 -10.76
C ALA A 19 -3.71 13.54 -11.02
N ASP A 20 -2.66 12.73 -10.87
CA ASP A 20 -2.68 11.31 -11.17
C ASP A 20 -1.73 10.51 -10.23
N PRO A 21 -1.80 9.18 -10.22
CA PRO A 21 -0.94 8.37 -9.36
C PRO A 21 0.56 8.53 -9.66
N TYR A 22 0.95 8.95 -10.86
CA TYR A 22 2.35 9.20 -11.20
C TYR A 22 2.88 10.48 -10.57
N THR A 23 2.07 11.54 -10.51
CA THR A 23 2.41 12.79 -9.80
C THR A 23 2.54 12.56 -8.30
N ILE A 24 1.69 11.72 -7.72
CA ILE A 24 1.80 11.26 -6.33
C ILE A 24 3.10 10.46 -6.13
N HIS A 25 3.37 9.49 -7.01
CA HIS A 25 4.62 8.73 -6.99
C HIS A 25 5.84 9.64 -6.99
N LYS A 26 5.92 10.62 -7.91
CA LYS A 26 7.04 11.57 -7.98
C LYS A 26 7.20 12.38 -6.69
N PHE A 27 6.10 12.90 -6.17
CA PHE A 27 6.11 13.68 -4.93
C PHE A 27 6.58 12.83 -3.74
N VAL A 28 6.04 11.63 -3.55
CA VAL A 28 6.47 10.74 -2.47
C VAL A 28 7.95 10.38 -2.60
N TYR A 29 8.41 10.06 -3.81
CA TYR A 29 9.83 9.75 -4.05
C TYR A 29 10.76 10.95 -3.77
N SER A 30 10.31 12.19 -3.97
CA SER A 30 11.12 13.36 -3.59
C SER A 30 11.35 13.51 -2.08
N LEU A 31 10.54 12.84 -1.24
CA LEU A 31 10.75 12.83 0.21
C LEU A 31 11.89 11.89 0.64
N PHE A 32 12.38 11.05 -0.27
CA PHE A 32 13.39 10.03 -0.01
C PHE A 32 14.45 10.03 -1.13
N PRO A 33 15.48 10.90 -1.06
CA PRO A 33 16.47 11.08 -2.12
C PRO A 33 17.42 9.87 -2.31
N GLY A 34 17.28 8.80 -1.53
CA GLY A 34 18.10 7.60 -1.63
C GLY A 34 17.85 6.77 -2.89
N ASN A 35 18.84 5.96 -3.27
CA ASN A 35 18.81 5.12 -4.49
C ASN A 35 18.01 3.82 -4.32
N ARG A 36 17.55 3.50 -3.11
CA ARG A 36 16.79 2.28 -2.81
C ARG A 36 15.48 2.66 -2.13
N ARG A 37 14.37 2.10 -2.61
CA ARG A 37 13.06 2.31 -1.98
C ARG A 37 12.99 1.56 -0.65
N GLN A 38 13.07 2.28 0.46
CA GLN A 38 12.89 1.77 1.82
C GLN A 38 11.60 2.32 2.47
N PHE A 39 10.58 2.55 1.65
CA PHE A 39 9.30 3.06 2.07
C PHE A 39 8.16 2.41 1.27
N LEU A 40 6.97 2.50 1.85
CA LEU A 40 5.68 2.19 1.26
C LEU A 40 4.77 3.38 1.48
N TYR A 41 3.79 3.55 0.61
CA TYR A 41 2.76 4.56 0.79
C TYR A 41 1.40 4.05 0.34
N TYR A 42 0.36 4.67 0.84
CA TYR A 42 -1.02 4.47 0.43
C TYR A 42 -1.67 5.85 0.25
N ASP A 43 -2.22 6.10 -0.92
CA ASP A 43 -3.04 7.28 -1.18
C ASP A 43 -4.40 7.06 -0.51
N GLN A 44 -4.67 7.77 0.59
CA GLN A 44 -5.96 7.68 1.30
C GLN A 44 -7.07 8.43 0.54
N GLY A 45 -6.77 8.97 -0.64
CA GLY A 45 -7.68 9.74 -1.43
C GLY A 45 -7.81 11.16 -0.88
N GLY A 46 -9.01 11.69 -1.01
CA GLY A 46 -9.32 13.11 -0.83
C GLY A 46 -9.98 13.68 -2.08
N ASP A 47 -10.07 15.00 -2.14
CA ASP A 47 -10.65 15.75 -3.24
C ASP A 47 -9.67 16.82 -3.76
N LEU A 48 -10.17 17.74 -4.59
CA LEU A 48 -9.36 18.86 -5.10
C LEU A 48 -8.96 19.88 -4.02
N ARG A 49 -9.49 19.77 -2.80
CA ARG A 49 -9.24 20.68 -1.68
C ARG A 49 -8.28 20.09 -0.65
N PHE A 50 -8.27 18.77 -0.53
CA PHE A 50 -7.44 18.08 0.44
C PHE A 50 -7.06 16.68 -0.05
N LYS A 51 -5.80 16.30 0.15
CA LYS A 51 -5.30 14.95 -0.11
C LYS A 51 -4.43 14.47 1.05
N ARG A 52 -4.56 13.20 1.39
CA ARG A 52 -3.76 12.56 2.45
C ARG A 52 -3.06 11.32 1.94
N ILE A 53 -1.77 11.21 2.26
CA ILE A 53 -0.93 10.07 1.89
C ILE A 53 -0.33 9.51 3.18
N LEU A 54 -0.57 8.23 3.42
CA LEU A 54 0.05 7.49 4.52
C LEU A 54 1.37 6.88 4.02
N LEU A 55 2.42 6.96 4.85
CA LEU A 55 3.72 6.39 4.56
C LEU A 55 4.20 5.53 5.73
N VAL A 56 4.92 4.45 5.40
CA VAL A 56 5.78 3.74 6.35
C VAL A 56 7.17 3.65 5.73
N SER A 57 8.19 4.05 6.48
CA SER A 57 9.57 4.09 6.00
C SER A 57 10.57 3.61 7.05
N GLN A 58 11.74 3.15 6.59
CA GLN A 58 12.86 2.83 7.47
C GLN A 58 13.64 4.09 7.88
N GLU A 59 13.70 5.07 6.99
CA GLU A 59 14.37 6.37 7.20
C GLU A 59 13.36 7.51 7.36
N GLN A 60 13.78 8.59 8.02
CA GLN A 60 12.96 9.78 8.22
C GLN A 60 12.73 10.48 6.87
N PRO A 61 11.47 10.70 6.42
CA PRO A 61 11.21 11.46 5.22
C PRO A 61 11.70 12.91 5.38
N LEU A 62 12.16 13.49 4.27
CA LEU A 62 12.39 14.93 4.20
C LEU A 62 11.10 15.70 4.46
N VAL A 63 11.24 16.85 5.10
CA VAL A 63 10.13 17.81 5.22
C VAL A 63 9.91 18.44 3.84
N PRO A 64 8.71 18.31 3.24
CA PRO A 64 8.46 18.91 1.94
C PRO A 64 8.39 20.44 2.06
N GLU A 65 8.85 21.15 1.04
CA GLU A 65 8.66 22.60 0.93
C GLU A 65 7.18 22.99 0.80
N ILE A 66 6.38 22.09 0.20
CA ILE A 66 4.96 22.28 -0.06
C ILE A 66 4.16 21.13 0.55
N GLY A 67 3.19 21.47 1.40
CA GLY A 67 2.39 20.52 2.16
C GLY A 67 2.89 20.34 3.58
N LYS A 68 2.22 19.47 4.34
CA LYS A 68 2.59 19.16 5.73
C LYS A 68 2.89 17.69 5.86
N ILE A 69 3.91 17.36 6.65
CA ILE A 69 4.22 15.98 7.02
C ILE A 69 4.30 15.87 8.54
N GLU A 70 3.61 14.86 9.07
CA GLU A 70 3.71 14.48 10.48
C GLU A 70 4.32 13.08 10.54
N SER A 71 5.33 12.87 11.39
CA SER A 71 6.03 11.59 11.52
C SER A 71 6.02 11.10 12.95
N LYS A 72 5.86 9.79 13.14
CA LYS A 72 5.91 9.12 14.44
C LYS A 72 6.68 7.82 14.31
N PHE A 73 7.50 7.50 15.31
CA PHE A 73 8.13 6.20 15.41
C PHE A 73 7.08 5.12 15.66
N ILE A 74 7.20 4.00 14.94
CA ILE A 74 6.44 2.78 15.20
C ILE A 74 7.21 2.02 16.28
N PRO A 75 6.65 1.83 17.49
CA PRO A 75 7.30 1.05 18.54
C PRO A 75 7.56 -0.38 18.05
N ASN A 76 8.68 -0.99 18.46
CA ASN A 76 8.97 -2.39 18.09
C ASN A 76 7.84 -3.34 18.51
N SER A 77 7.22 -3.06 19.68
CA SER A 77 6.09 -3.83 20.20
C SER A 77 4.81 -3.74 19.37
N PHE A 78 4.73 -2.82 18.41
CA PHE A 78 3.56 -2.67 17.56
C PHE A 78 3.27 -3.93 16.73
N LEU A 79 4.32 -4.68 16.37
CA LEU A 79 4.20 -5.92 15.59
C LEU A 79 4.13 -7.18 16.46
N ASP A 80 4.07 -7.02 17.79
CA ASP A 80 4.07 -8.14 18.72
C ASP A 80 2.70 -8.77 18.97
N HIS A 81 1.62 -8.09 18.57
CA HIS A 81 0.27 -8.60 18.73
C HIS A 81 0.00 -9.79 17.80
N GLN A 82 -0.92 -10.66 18.24
CA GLN A 82 -1.33 -11.84 17.49
C GLN A 82 -2.35 -11.51 16.40
N ARG A 83 -3.24 -10.54 16.64
CA ARG A 83 -4.35 -10.22 15.75
C ARG A 83 -4.40 -8.72 15.44
N TYR A 84 -4.73 -8.41 14.19
CA TYR A 84 -4.88 -7.03 13.72
C TYR A 84 -6.13 -6.93 12.85
N ALA A 85 -6.86 -5.82 12.98
CA ALA A 85 -7.66 -5.36 11.86
C ALA A 85 -6.71 -4.78 10.82
N PHE A 86 -6.91 -5.10 9.54
CA PHE A 86 -6.05 -4.64 8.47
C PHE A 86 -6.82 -4.07 7.28
N GLN A 87 -6.14 -3.22 6.51
CA GLN A 87 -6.52 -2.83 5.17
C GLN A 87 -5.28 -2.80 4.27
N VAL A 88 -5.44 -3.22 3.02
CA VAL A 88 -4.36 -3.17 2.02
C VAL A 88 -4.90 -3.02 0.60
N LEU A 89 -4.29 -2.10 -0.15
CA LEU A 89 -4.49 -1.97 -1.60
C LEU A 89 -3.48 -2.85 -2.32
N LEU A 90 -3.94 -3.78 -3.16
CA LEU A 90 -3.09 -4.70 -3.91
C LEU A 90 -3.31 -4.60 -5.40
N ASN A 91 -2.32 -5.06 -6.17
CA ASN A 91 -2.43 -5.34 -7.59
C ASN A 91 -2.51 -6.85 -7.81
N PRO A 92 -3.72 -7.43 -7.87
CA PRO A 92 -3.94 -8.86 -7.94
C PRO A 92 -3.66 -9.35 -9.36
N VAL A 93 -2.54 -10.05 -9.52
CA VAL A 93 -2.17 -10.68 -10.78
C VAL A 93 -1.75 -12.12 -10.55
N GLU A 94 -2.10 -12.96 -11.52
CA GLU A 94 -1.65 -14.34 -11.60
C GLU A 94 -0.82 -14.55 -12.86
N GLN A 95 0.05 -15.55 -12.81
CA GLN A 95 0.78 -16.02 -13.97
C GLN A 95 0.28 -17.45 -14.24
N PRO A 96 -0.53 -17.66 -15.28
CA PRO A 96 -1.01 -19.00 -15.63
C PRO A 96 0.17 -19.93 -15.93
N SER A 97 0.02 -21.22 -15.58
CA SER A 97 1.03 -22.23 -15.90
C SER A 97 1.33 -22.24 -17.40
N GLY A 98 2.61 -22.25 -17.77
CA GLY A 98 3.05 -22.21 -19.17
C GLY A 98 2.98 -20.84 -19.85
N SER A 99 2.56 -19.77 -19.16
CA SER A 99 2.54 -18.41 -19.71
C SER A 99 3.64 -17.54 -19.09
N ASN A 100 4.32 -16.74 -19.92
CA ASN A 100 5.22 -15.68 -19.46
C ASN A 100 4.49 -14.36 -19.15
N ARG A 101 3.18 -14.29 -19.41
CA ARG A 101 2.36 -13.09 -19.20
C ARG A 101 1.57 -13.19 -17.91
N LYS A 102 1.54 -12.08 -17.17
CA LYS A 102 0.68 -11.92 -16.00
C LYS A 102 -0.68 -11.43 -16.43
N VAL A 103 -1.72 -12.02 -15.85
CA VAL A 103 -3.12 -11.64 -16.08
C VAL A 103 -3.71 -11.09 -14.78
N PRO A 104 -4.55 -10.05 -14.85
CA PRO A 104 -5.21 -9.52 -13.68
C PRO A 104 -6.33 -10.44 -13.18
N VAL A 105 -6.53 -10.44 -11.86
CA VAL A 105 -7.69 -11.06 -11.22
C VAL A 105 -8.72 -9.97 -10.93
N VAL A 106 -9.94 -10.11 -11.45
CA VAL A 106 -10.89 -8.98 -11.54
C VAL A 106 -12.25 -9.18 -10.87
N ASN A 107 -12.64 -10.41 -10.51
CA ASN A 107 -13.91 -10.67 -9.80
C ASN A 107 -13.65 -11.03 -8.33
N LYS A 108 -14.63 -10.79 -7.45
CA LYS A 108 -14.45 -10.91 -5.99
C LYS A 108 -14.14 -12.33 -5.56
N GLU A 109 -14.78 -13.33 -6.15
CA GLU A 109 -14.60 -14.75 -5.83
C GLU A 109 -13.16 -15.18 -6.16
N SER A 110 -12.66 -14.82 -7.34
CA SER A 110 -11.28 -15.10 -7.73
C SER A 110 -10.27 -14.31 -6.91
N LEU A 111 -10.61 -13.08 -6.51
CA LEU A 111 -9.77 -12.27 -5.62
C LEU A 111 -9.65 -12.89 -4.22
N ARG A 112 -10.72 -13.48 -3.68
CA ARG A 112 -10.67 -14.25 -2.43
C ARG A 112 -9.74 -15.45 -2.54
N VAL A 113 -9.89 -16.25 -3.61
CA VAL A 113 -9.01 -17.38 -3.88
C VAL A 113 -7.55 -16.93 -4.04
N TRP A 114 -7.32 -15.86 -4.79
CA TRP A 114 -6.00 -15.28 -5.00
C TRP A 114 -5.36 -14.83 -3.68
N PHE A 115 -6.11 -14.14 -2.83
CA PHE A 115 -5.64 -13.69 -1.52
C PHE A 115 -5.31 -14.91 -0.64
N SER A 116 -6.21 -15.90 -0.59
CA SER A 116 -6.05 -17.13 0.19
C SER A 116 -4.74 -17.86 -0.12
N ARG A 117 -4.37 -17.97 -1.40
CA ARG A 117 -3.13 -18.64 -1.84
C ARG A 117 -1.85 -17.89 -1.47
N ARG A 118 -1.95 -16.62 -1.08
CA ARG A 118 -0.79 -15.74 -0.81
C ARG A 118 -0.51 -15.55 0.68
N GLN A 119 -1.50 -15.80 1.53
CA GLN A 119 -1.47 -15.53 2.97
C GLN A 119 -0.24 -16.13 3.66
N GLU A 120 0.07 -17.39 3.36
CA GLU A 120 1.24 -18.09 3.90
C GLU A 120 2.55 -17.32 3.60
N SER A 121 2.72 -16.86 2.35
CA SER A 121 3.88 -16.06 1.95
C SER A 121 3.94 -14.65 2.57
N TRP A 122 2.89 -14.25 3.29
CA TRP A 122 2.81 -12.98 4.01
C TRP A 122 2.88 -13.15 5.54
N GLY A 123 2.99 -14.38 6.04
CA GLY A 123 3.15 -14.68 7.45
C GLY A 123 1.90 -14.49 8.31
N PHE A 124 0.72 -14.38 7.70
CA PHE A 124 -0.54 -14.26 8.42
C PHE A 124 -1.65 -15.07 7.75
N THR A 125 -2.74 -15.32 8.46
CA THR A 125 -3.98 -15.89 7.93
C THR A 125 -5.15 -14.94 8.18
N THR A 126 -6.24 -15.12 7.44
CA THR A 126 -7.46 -14.31 7.48
C THR A 126 -8.61 -15.22 7.08
N ASP A 127 -9.74 -15.06 7.77
CA ASP A 127 -11.00 -15.67 7.38
C ASP A 127 -11.44 -15.10 6.02
N ILE A 128 -11.40 -15.94 4.99
CA ILE A 128 -11.70 -15.54 3.60
C ILE A 128 -13.18 -15.21 3.41
N ASP A 129 -14.07 -15.81 4.20
CA ASP A 129 -15.51 -15.56 4.11
C ASP A 129 -15.85 -14.19 4.72
N MET A 130 -15.08 -13.76 5.73
CA MET A 130 -15.19 -12.42 6.33
C MET A 130 -14.34 -11.35 5.62
N LEU A 131 -13.57 -11.71 4.58
CA LEU A 131 -12.71 -10.78 3.87
C LEU A 131 -13.55 -9.83 3.00
N GLU A 132 -13.47 -8.54 3.31
CA GLU A 132 -14.10 -7.48 2.54
C GLU A 132 -13.21 -7.11 1.34
N ILE A 133 -13.84 -7.06 0.15
CA ILE A 133 -13.20 -6.63 -1.10
C ILE A 133 -13.97 -5.47 -1.70
N PHE A 134 -13.30 -4.34 -1.87
CA PHE A 134 -13.87 -3.07 -2.34
C PHE A 134 -12.85 -2.24 -3.13
N ASN A 135 -13.28 -1.08 -3.62
CA ASN A 135 -12.46 -0.17 -4.43
C ASN A 135 -11.70 -0.89 -5.56
N MET A 136 -12.42 -1.73 -6.30
CA MET A 136 -11.86 -2.49 -7.42
C MET A 136 -11.81 -1.61 -8.66
N GLY A 137 -10.76 -1.76 -9.47
CA GLY A 137 -10.66 -1.01 -10.71
C GLY A 137 -9.29 -1.10 -11.36
N VAL A 138 -8.98 -0.08 -12.14
CA VAL A 138 -7.73 0.04 -12.88
C VAL A 138 -7.09 1.39 -12.56
N GLN A 139 -5.86 1.35 -12.05
CA GLN A 139 -5.02 2.51 -11.87
C GLN A 139 -4.14 2.69 -13.12
N ILE A 140 -4.40 3.75 -13.88
CA ILE A 140 -3.60 4.13 -15.05
C ILE A 140 -2.68 5.28 -14.67
N SER A 141 -1.43 5.21 -15.08
CA SER A 141 -0.41 6.23 -14.85
C SER A 141 0.40 6.43 -16.12
N ARG A 142 0.74 7.67 -16.47
CA ARG A 142 1.51 7.93 -17.69
C ARG A 142 2.96 8.28 -17.36
N LYS A 143 3.90 7.54 -17.93
CA LYS A 143 5.35 7.79 -17.81
C LYS A 143 5.97 7.83 -19.19
N ASN A 144 6.61 8.95 -19.54
CA ASN A 144 7.30 9.14 -20.83
C ASN A 144 6.41 8.80 -22.04
N GLY A 145 5.14 9.20 -22.00
CA GLY A 145 4.16 8.93 -23.06
C GLY A 145 3.60 7.50 -23.08
N MET A 146 4.07 6.60 -22.21
CA MET A 146 3.54 5.24 -22.09
C MET A 146 2.59 5.10 -20.90
N ASP A 147 1.49 4.38 -21.11
CA ASP A 147 0.56 4.05 -20.05
C ASP A 147 1.05 2.84 -19.25
N ILE A 148 1.09 3.01 -17.93
CA ILE A 148 1.36 1.99 -16.95
C ILE A 148 0.04 1.65 -16.27
N THR A 149 -0.42 0.43 -16.49
CA THR A 149 -1.73 -0.05 -16.03
C THR A 149 -1.55 -1.05 -14.90
N HIS A 150 -2.16 -0.76 -13.75
CA HIS A 150 -2.25 -1.70 -12.63
C HIS A 150 -3.72 -2.01 -12.36
N ASN A 151 -4.05 -3.28 -12.22
CA ASN A 151 -5.36 -3.64 -11.67
C ASN A 151 -5.29 -3.44 -10.16
N MET A 152 -6.39 -3.07 -9.54
CA MET A 152 -6.42 -2.76 -8.12
C MET A 152 -7.65 -3.35 -7.44
N ALA A 153 -7.44 -3.79 -6.20
CA ALA A 153 -8.50 -4.12 -5.26
C ALA A 153 -8.02 -3.83 -3.84
N GLU A 154 -8.91 -3.30 -3.00
CA GLU A 154 -8.67 -3.18 -1.57
C GLU A 154 -9.25 -4.36 -0.82
N PHE A 155 -8.49 -4.83 0.15
CA PHE A 155 -8.82 -5.93 1.04
C PHE A 155 -8.83 -5.41 2.47
N ARG A 156 -9.89 -5.72 3.22
CA ARG A 156 -10.02 -5.39 4.64
C ARG A 156 -10.55 -6.59 5.41
N GLY A 157 -10.03 -6.79 6.61
CA GLY A 157 -10.47 -7.87 7.47
C GLY A 157 -9.70 -7.93 8.77
N ILE A 158 -9.71 -9.11 9.40
CA ILE A 158 -8.89 -9.42 10.56
C ILE A 158 -7.85 -10.45 10.14
N LEU A 159 -6.59 -10.14 10.38
CA LEU A 159 -5.51 -11.10 10.22
C LEU A 159 -5.05 -11.64 11.57
N GLU A 160 -4.56 -12.87 11.55
CA GLU A 160 -3.86 -13.52 12.64
C GLU A 160 -2.44 -13.88 12.20
N VAL A 161 -1.44 -13.51 12.98
CA VAL A 161 -0.03 -13.74 12.66
C VAL A 161 0.29 -15.24 12.80
N ALA A 162 0.70 -15.86 11.70
CA ALA A 162 1.05 -17.28 11.64
C ALA A 162 2.57 -17.50 11.65
N ASP A 163 3.32 -16.60 11.01
CA ASP A 163 4.78 -16.55 11.01
C ASP A 163 5.20 -15.10 11.27
N ARG A 164 5.82 -14.88 12.45
CA ARG A 164 6.17 -13.53 12.91
C ARG A 164 7.25 -12.88 12.05
N GLU A 165 8.27 -13.62 11.64
CA GLU A 165 9.37 -13.06 10.86
C GLU A 165 8.89 -12.70 9.45
N CYS A 166 8.13 -13.59 8.82
CA CYS A 166 7.53 -13.35 7.51
C CYS A 166 6.53 -12.18 7.54
N PHE A 167 5.74 -12.07 8.62
CA PHE A 167 4.82 -10.95 8.84
C PHE A 167 5.55 -9.61 8.99
N ILE A 168 6.60 -9.55 9.80
CA ILE A 168 7.42 -8.33 9.97
C ILE A 168 8.04 -7.91 8.64
N HIS A 169 8.56 -8.87 7.87
CA HIS A 169 9.07 -8.61 6.53
C HIS A 169 7.97 -8.07 5.59
N SER A 170 6.79 -8.67 5.63
CA SER A 170 5.63 -8.25 4.84
C SER A 170 5.14 -6.85 5.18
N PHE A 171 5.14 -6.47 6.46
CA PHE A 171 4.82 -5.12 6.91
C PHE A 171 5.88 -4.10 6.45
N THR A 172 7.16 -4.47 6.54
CA THR A 172 8.30 -3.57 6.26
C THR A 172 8.48 -3.33 4.76
N ASP A 173 8.50 -4.40 3.97
CA ASP A 173 8.82 -4.34 2.55
C ASP A 173 7.57 -4.34 1.67
N GLY A 174 6.40 -4.53 2.28
CA GLY A 174 5.09 -4.54 1.66
C GLY A 174 4.75 -5.86 1.02
N ILE A 175 3.48 -6.04 0.67
CA ILE A 175 2.98 -7.26 0.03
C ILE A 175 2.54 -7.02 -1.41
N GLY A 176 2.53 -8.09 -2.20
CA GLY A 176 2.09 -8.03 -3.60
C GLY A 176 3.00 -7.22 -4.54
N ARG A 177 2.44 -6.82 -5.68
CA ARG A 177 3.13 -6.09 -6.76
C ARG A 177 2.70 -4.62 -6.79
N GLY A 178 3.45 -3.81 -7.53
CA GLY A 178 3.11 -2.40 -7.74
C GLY A 178 3.52 -1.48 -6.59
N LYS A 179 4.35 -1.93 -5.63
CA LYS A 179 4.71 -1.18 -4.42
C LYS A 179 5.24 0.24 -4.64
N ALA A 180 5.82 0.54 -5.80
CA ALA A 180 6.27 1.89 -6.18
C ALA A 180 5.09 2.86 -6.46
N PHE A 181 3.90 2.33 -6.71
CA PHE A 181 2.70 3.03 -7.17
C PHE A 181 1.58 3.03 -6.12
N GLY A 182 1.92 2.87 -4.83
CA GLY A 182 0.95 3.00 -3.72
C GLY A 182 0.30 1.69 -3.28
N PHE A 183 0.81 0.55 -3.75
CA PHE A 183 0.29 -0.77 -3.41
C PHE A 183 1.10 -1.43 -2.28
N GLY A 184 0.47 -2.35 -1.55
CA GLY A 184 1.16 -3.29 -0.66
C GLY A 184 1.47 -2.79 0.74
N LEU A 185 1.09 -1.56 1.09
CA LEU A 185 1.18 -1.07 2.47
C LEU A 185 0.09 -1.71 3.33
N LEU A 186 0.50 -2.58 4.26
CA LEU A 186 -0.38 -3.14 5.29
C LEU A 186 -0.72 -2.07 6.34
N GLN A 187 -1.96 -1.61 6.35
CA GLN A 187 -2.47 -0.68 7.34
C GLN A 187 -3.02 -1.51 8.50
N LEU A 188 -2.38 -1.45 9.67
CA LEU A 188 -2.69 -2.32 10.80
C LEU A 188 -3.26 -1.55 11.99
N ARG A 189 -4.22 -2.16 12.66
CA ARG A 189 -4.69 -1.76 13.99
C ARG A 189 -4.66 -2.98 14.91
N PRO A 190 -3.81 -2.99 15.95
CA PRO A 190 -3.77 -4.08 16.92
C PRO A 190 -5.15 -4.32 17.54
N LEU A 191 -5.57 -5.58 17.60
CA LEU A 191 -6.73 -5.98 18.38
C LEU A 191 -6.23 -6.44 19.75
N LYS A 192 -6.86 -5.92 20.82
CA LYS A 192 -6.56 -6.42 22.16
C LYS A 192 -7.01 -7.89 22.23
N LYS A 193 -6.23 -8.71 22.94
CA LYS A 193 -6.68 -10.02 23.40
C LYS A 193 -7.94 -9.87 24.25
#